data_AF-A0A086K201-F1
#
_entry.id   AF-A0A086K201-F1
#
_cell.length_a   1.000
_cell.length_b   1.000
_cell.length_c   1.000
_cell.angle_alpha   90.00
_cell.angle_beta   90.00
_cell.angle_gamma   90.00
#
_symmetry.space_group_name_H-M   'P 1'
#
loop_
_entity.id
_entity.type
_entity.pdbx_description
1 polymer ?
#
loop_
_entity_poly.entity_id
_entity_poly.type
_entity_poly.pdbx_seq_one_letter_code
_entity_poly.pdbx_strand_id
1 'polypeptide(L)'
;VLEALCKPAIAGLQQTETNEAAVCWHLDCLAVILRDAVCPGTSSSSTSHADASRHMSVATFITSSLWPLLRAQLEKLPAHQRIVEKALRCLKHAVRCAGEGFKPLLPDFLALLEKNAQLCLHCTYLYAAEWLAMQFGQDEQYQQPLMHLFRQLSAQALQAIQEQSQNIDACCDLVEDCYGMVNRYIRYCPLLVSLSPSSVQQALMVARSAMYVQQREAAQVVFTFLDSCAFVCDEQRPVEPLSNALRSIVLE
;
A
#
# COMPACT_ATOMS: atom_id res chain seq x y z
N VAL A 1 -22.08 -17.14 -6.05
CA VAL A 1 -20.91 -17.72 -6.77
C VAL A 1 -19.62 -17.40 -6.04
N LEU A 2 -19.26 -16.13 -5.81
CA LEU A 2 -18.02 -15.73 -5.11
C LEU A 2 -17.84 -16.46 -3.76
N GLU A 3 -18.83 -16.41 -2.88
CA GLU A 3 -18.80 -17.08 -1.58
C GLU A 3 -18.57 -18.60 -1.71
N ALA A 4 -19.25 -19.25 -2.65
CA ALA A 4 -19.09 -20.68 -2.90
C ALA A 4 -17.68 -21.04 -3.38
N LEU A 5 -17.05 -20.18 -4.19
CA LEU A 5 -15.67 -20.36 -4.66
C LEU A 5 -14.67 -20.15 -3.52
N CYS A 6 -14.91 -19.20 -2.62
CA CYS A 6 -14.03 -18.93 -1.47
C CYS A 6 -14.17 -19.96 -0.35
N LYS A 7 -15.31 -20.65 -0.25
CA LYS A 7 -15.65 -21.57 0.86
C LYS A 7 -14.57 -22.62 1.15
N PRO A 8 -13.97 -23.33 0.17
CA PRO A 8 -12.93 -24.33 0.46
C PRO A 8 -11.67 -23.70 1.08
N ALA A 9 -11.25 -22.54 0.57
CA ALA A 9 -10.07 -21.84 1.10
C ALA A 9 -10.34 -21.25 2.50
N ILE A 10 -11.54 -20.73 2.75
CA ILE A 10 -11.97 -20.28 4.08
C ILE A 10 -11.94 -21.43 5.08
N ALA A 11 -12.53 -22.57 4.74
CA ALA A 11 -12.54 -23.74 5.61
C ALA A 11 -11.12 -24.23 5.91
N GLY A 12 -10.24 -24.23 4.90
CA GLY A 12 -8.84 -24.58 5.06
C GLY A 12 -8.08 -23.64 6.00
N LEU A 13 -8.30 -22.32 5.90
CA LEU A 13 -7.70 -21.34 6.82
C LEU A 13 -8.16 -21.53 8.27
N GLN A 14 -9.43 -21.88 8.48
CA GLN A 14 -9.97 -22.12 9.82
C GLN A 14 -9.41 -23.40 10.47
N GLN A 15 -8.99 -24.38 9.66
CA GLN A 15 -8.47 -25.65 10.13
C GLN A 15 -6.94 -25.66 10.29
N THR A 16 -6.23 -24.75 9.61
CA THR A 16 -4.79 -24.85 9.43
C THR A 16 -4.05 -23.72 10.13
N GLU A 17 -4.10 -23.66 11.47
CA GLU A 17 -3.53 -22.53 12.21
C GLU A 17 -2.00 -22.55 12.33
N THR A 18 -1.34 -23.70 12.17
CA THR A 18 0.10 -23.85 12.47
C THR A 18 1.00 -24.14 11.28
N ASN A 19 0.44 -24.45 10.11
CA ASN A 19 1.21 -24.76 8.91
C ASN A 19 1.25 -23.56 7.96
N GLU A 20 2.35 -22.81 8.00
CA GLU A 20 2.55 -21.60 7.19
C GLU A 20 2.34 -21.84 5.69
N ALA A 21 2.83 -22.95 5.14
CA ALA A 21 2.72 -23.24 3.71
C ALA A 21 1.26 -23.43 3.29
N ALA A 22 0.47 -24.12 4.11
CA ALA A 22 -0.94 -24.34 3.85
C ALA A 22 -1.76 -23.04 4.03
N VAL A 23 -1.47 -22.23 5.06
CA VAL A 23 -2.08 -20.90 5.22
C VAL A 23 -1.82 -20.04 3.99
N CYS A 24 -0.55 -19.95 3.56
CA CYS A 24 -0.17 -19.19 2.36
C CYS A 24 -0.90 -19.68 1.11
N TRP A 25 -1.04 -20.99 0.93
CA TRP A 25 -1.76 -21.57 -0.20
C TRP A 25 -3.23 -21.14 -0.22
N HIS A 26 -3.93 -21.23 0.91
CA HIS A 26 -5.32 -20.80 0.99
C HIS A 26 -5.49 -19.30 0.77
N LEU A 27 -4.60 -18.47 1.32
CA LEU A 27 -4.59 -17.03 1.04
C LEU A 27 -4.34 -16.74 -0.44
N ASP A 28 -3.44 -17.49 -1.08
CA ASP A 28 -3.16 -17.33 -2.51
C ASP A 28 -4.39 -17.66 -3.37
N CYS A 29 -5.12 -18.74 -3.04
CA CYS A 29 -6.38 -19.08 -3.69
C CYS A 29 -7.43 -17.96 -3.53
N LEU A 30 -7.60 -17.43 -2.32
CA LEU A 30 -8.55 -16.33 -2.07
C LEU A 30 -8.19 -15.09 -2.88
N ALA A 31 -6.92 -14.69 -2.90
CA ALA A 31 -6.48 -13.53 -3.65
C ALA A 31 -6.70 -13.67 -5.16
N VAL A 32 -6.52 -14.88 -5.73
CA VAL A 32 -6.82 -15.14 -7.16
C VAL A 32 -8.32 -15.00 -7.43
N ILE A 33 -9.17 -15.61 -6.60
CA ILE A 33 -10.62 -15.51 -6.75
C ILE A 33 -11.08 -14.04 -6.66
N LEU A 34 -10.56 -13.28 -5.69
CA LEU A 34 -10.91 -11.87 -5.50
C LEU A 34 -10.38 -10.98 -6.64
N ARG A 35 -9.18 -11.24 -7.16
CA ARG A 35 -8.62 -10.49 -8.29
C ARG A 35 -9.56 -10.55 -9.49
N ASP A 36 -10.12 -11.71 -9.77
CA ASP A 36 -10.95 -11.97 -10.94
C ASP A 36 -12.45 -11.68 -10.67
N ALA A 37 -12.81 -11.39 -9.40
CA ALA A 37 -14.17 -10.98 -9.01
C ALA A 37 -14.48 -9.51 -9.32
N VAL A 38 -13.46 -8.70 -9.64
CA VAL A 38 -13.63 -7.29 -10.02
C VAL A 38 -14.40 -7.22 -11.34
N CYS A 39 -15.63 -6.69 -11.30
CA CYS A 39 -16.41 -6.47 -12.51
C CYS A 39 -15.81 -5.29 -13.31
N PRO A 40 -15.50 -5.45 -14.61
CA PRO A 40 -15.12 -4.32 -15.45
C PRO A 40 -16.35 -3.42 -15.66
N GLY A 41 -16.29 -2.14 -15.23
CA GLY A 41 -17.36 -1.18 -15.59
C GLY A 41 -17.57 0.07 -14.71
N THR A 42 -16.76 0.37 -13.70
CA THR A 42 -17.04 1.51 -12.78
C THR A 42 -16.62 2.89 -13.29
N SER A 43 -16.33 3.08 -14.58
CA SER A 43 -15.94 4.37 -15.15
C SER A 43 -17.00 5.05 -16.04
N SER A 44 -18.25 4.56 -16.10
CA SER A 44 -19.29 5.23 -16.89
C SER A 44 -20.67 5.21 -16.23
N SER A 45 -21.25 6.41 -16.18
CA SER A 45 -22.54 6.94 -15.69
C SER A 45 -23.85 6.18 -15.99
N SER A 46 -23.87 4.84 -15.99
CA SER A 46 -25.11 4.07 -16.01
C SER A 46 -24.94 2.68 -15.37
N THR A 47 -24.77 2.62 -14.06
CA THR A 47 -24.78 1.36 -13.31
C THR A 47 -26.19 0.79 -13.31
N SER A 48 -26.39 -0.41 -13.88
CA SER A 48 -27.69 -1.07 -13.81
C SER A 48 -28.03 -1.45 -12.37
N HIS A 49 -29.32 -1.57 -12.03
CA HIS A 49 -29.74 -2.05 -10.70
C HIS A 49 -29.13 -3.42 -10.35
N ALA A 50 -28.91 -4.29 -11.35
CA ALA A 50 -28.28 -5.58 -11.16
C ALA A 50 -26.80 -5.46 -10.77
N ASP A 51 -26.07 -4.47 -11.29
CA ASP A 51 -24.67 -4.22 -10.94
C ASP A 51 -24.52 -3.69 -9.52
N ALA A 52 -25.41 -2.78 -9.11
CA ALA A 52 -25.45 -2.26 -7.75
C ALA A 52 -25.73 -3.37 -6.73
N SER A 53 -26.68 -4.26 -7.03
CA SER A 53 -26.98 -5.42 -6.17
C SER A 53 -25.79 -6.37 -6.05
N ARG A 54 -25.08 -6.65 -7.16
CA ARG A 54 -23.88 -7.50 -7.15
C ARG A 54 -22.75 -6.89 -6.32
N HIS A 55 -22.44 -5.61 -6.50
CA HIS A 55 -21.42 -4.92 -5.70
C HIS A 55 -21.76 -4.95 -4.21
N MET A 56 -23.03 -4.73 -3.85
CA MET A 56 -23.48 -4.81 -2.45
C MET A 56 -23.24 -6.21 -1.88
N SER A 57 -23.63 -7.28 -2.58
CA SER A 57 -23.41 -8.65 -2.10
C SER A 57 -21.92 -8.99 -1.93
N VAL A 58 -21.08 -8.53 -2.85
CA VAL A 58 -19.61 -8.70 -2.75
C VAL A 58 -19.06 -7.96 -1.54
N ALA A 59 -19.46 -6.71 -1.34
CA ALA A 59 -19.08 -5.92 -0.16
C ALA A 59 -19.53 -6.62 1.14
N THR A 60 -20.79 -7.09 1.23
CA THR A 60 -21.30 -7.81 2.41
C THR A 60 -20.49 -9.06 2.72
N PHE A 61 -20.17 -9.86 1.71
CA PHE A 61 -19.33 -11.06 1.90
C PHE A 61 -17.93 -10.69 2.41
N ILE A 62 -17.31 -9.66 1.81
CA ILE A 62 -15.99 -9.18 2.22
C ILE A 62 -16.03 -8.72 3.68
N THR A 63 -17.03 -7.92 4.06
CA THR A 63 -17.09 -7.33 5.39
C THR A 63 -17.48 -8.33 6.47
N SER A 64 -18.38 -9.25 6.17
CA SER A 64 -18.98 -10.15 7.17
C SER A 64 -18.27 -11.49 7.29
N SER A 65 -17.62 -11.96 6.22
CA SER A 65 -17.03 -13.31 6.18
C SER A 65 -15.51 -13.27 6.01
N LEU A 66 -15.02 -12.49 5.05
CA LEU A 66 -13.60 -12.52 4.70
C LEU A 66 -12.73 -11.68 5.66
N TRP A 67 -13.15 -10.46 5.98
CA TRP A 67 -12.39 -9.54 6.83
C TRP A 67 -12.05 -10.14 8.21
N PRO A 68 -13.00 -10.71 8.99
CA PRO A 68 -12.68 -11.29 10.29
C PRO A 68 -11.59 -12.37 10.23
N LEU A 69 -11.59 -13.18 9.16
CA LEU A 69 -10.59 -14.23 8.95
C LEU A 69 -9.21 -13.64 8.66
N LEU A 70 -9.11 -12.69 7.73
CA LEU A 70 -7.84 -12.07 7.35
C LEU A 70 -7.26 -11.25 8.51
N ARG A 71 -8.12 -10.53 9.25
CA ARG A 71 -7.76 -9.83 10.48
C ARG A 71 -7.16 -10.79 11.50
N ALA A 72 -7.81 -11.93 11.76
CA ALA A 72 -7.31 -12.91 12.71
C ALA A 72 -5.91 -13.44 12.31
N GLN A 73 -5.64 -13.64 11.01
CA GLN A 73 -4.30 -14.05 10.56
C GLN A 73 -3.26 -12.97 10.82
N LEU A 74 -3.58 -11.70 10.52
CA LEU A 74 -2.69 -10.57 10.75
C LEU A 74 -2.43 -10.32 12.24
N GLU A 75 -3.43 -10.54 13.10
CA GLU A 75 -3.29 -10.37 14.55
C GLU A 75 -2.50 -11.52 15.20
N LYS A 76 -2.71 -12.77 14.74
CA LYS A 76 -2.05 -13.95 15.30
C LYS A 76 -0.58 -14.07 14.87
N LEU A 77 -0.27 -13.71 13.63
CA LEU A 77 1.01 -14.00 13.00
C LEU A 77 1.71 -12.73 12.45
N PRO A 78 1.85 -11.64 13.22
CA PRO A 78 2.39 -10.37 12.73
C PRO A 78 3.87 -10.45 12.34
N ALA A 79 4.62 -11.42 12.85
CA ALA A 79 6.03 -11.62 12.51
C ALA A 79 6.25 -12.50 11.26
N HIS A 80 5.21 -13.20 10.76
CA HIS A 80 5.33 -14.09 9.61
C HIS A 80 5.16 -13.32 8.30
N GLN A 81 6.26 -12.78 7.76
CA GLN A 81 6.27 -11.93 6.56
C GLN A 81 5.43 -12.50 5.41
N ARG A 82 5.59 -13.79 5.08
CA ARG A 82 4.85 -14.42 3.97
C ARG A 82 3.34 -14.42 4.19
N ILE A 83 2.89 -14.75 5.40
CA ILE A 83 1.46 -14.75 5.73
C ILE A 83 0.90 -13.33 5.67
N VAL A 84 1.61 -12.36 6.25
CA VAL A 84 1.22 -10.95 6.23
C VAL A 84 1.09 -10.45 4.79
N GLU A 85 2.08 -10.70 3.93
CA GLU A 85 2.05 -10.32 2.52
C GLU A 85 0.86 -10.93 1.79
N LYS A 86 0.61 -12.24 1.94
CA LYS A 86 -0.51 -12.90 1.26
C LYS A 86 -1.87 -12.41 1.78
N ALA A 87 -1.99 -12.13 3.08
CA ALA A 87 -3.22 -11.59 3.67
C ALA A 87 -3.50 -10.17 3.17
N LEU A 88 -2.49 -9.30 3.12
CA LEU A 88 -2.63 -7.94 2.57
C LEU A 88 -2.88 -7.96 1.06
N ARG A 89 -2.34 -8.95 0.33
CA ARG A 89 -2.68 -9.16 -1.09
C ARG A 89 -4.16 -9.52 -1.27
N CYS A 90 -4.73 -10.35 -0.41
CA CYS A 90 -6.18 -10.59 -0.39
C CYS A 90 -6.95 -9.30 -0.13
N LEU A 91 -6.53 -8.52 0.87
CA LEU A 91 -7.19 -7.27 1.25
C LEU A 91 -7.13 -6.22 0.15
N LYS A 92 -6.01 -6.08 -0.56
CA LYS A 92 -5.90 -5.21 -1.73
C LYS A 92 -6.98 -5.52 -2.77
N HIS A 93 -7.20 -6.80 -3.08
CA HIS A 93 -8.24 -7.20 -4.01
C HIS A 93 -9.64 -7.01 -3.42
N ALA A 94 -9.83 -7.28 -2.12
CA ALA A 94 -11.08 -7.06 -1.42
C ALA A 94 -11.49 -5.57 -1.44
N VAL A 95 -10.57 -4.65 -1.16
CA VAL A 95 -10.78 -3.20 -1.25
C VAL A 95 -11.19 -2.80 -2.67
N ARG A 96 -10.49 -3.31 -3.69
CA ARG A 96 -10.85 -3.04 -5.10
C ARG A 96 -12.22 -3.58 -5.48
N CYS A 97 -12.64 -4.73 -4.93
CA CYS A 97 -13.95 -5.33 -5.20
C CYS A 97 -15.10 -4.62 -4.48
N ALA A 98 -14.89 -4.25 -3.22
CA ALA A 98 -15.92 -3.63 -2.38
C ALA A 98 -16.04 -2.12 -2.63
N GLY A 99 -14.95 -1.45 -3.05
CA GLY A 99 -14.89 -0.01 -3.24
C GLY A 99 -15.37 0.73 -1.98
N GLU A 100 -16.36 1.59 -2.16
CA GLU A 100 -17.05 2.34 -1.10
C GLU A 100 -17.62 1.44 0.01
N GLY A 101 -18.05 0.22 -0.33
CA GLY A 101 -18.57 -0.74 0.65
C GLY A 101 -17.53 -1.23 1.66
N PHE A 102 -16.23 -0.97 1.43
CA PHE A 102 -15.16 -1.29 2.38
C PHE A 102 -14.99 -0.24 3.48
N LYS A 103 -15.47 1.00 3.27
CA LYS A 103 -15.32 2.14 4.20
C LYS A 103 -15.64 1.83 5.67
N PRO A 104 -16.70 1.07 6.01
CA PRO A 104 -16.99 0.71 7.40
C PRO A 104 -15.86 -0.04 8.12
N LEU A 105 -15.00 -0.75 7.39
CA LEU A 105 -13.87 -1.49 7.96
C LEU A 105 -12.58 -0.68 8.05
N LEU A 106 -12.51 0.47 7.37
CA LEU A 106 -11.27 1.21 7.20
C LEU A 106 -10.66 1.66 8.54
N PRO A 107 -11.43 2.16 9.54
CA PRO A 107 -10.85 2.51 10.84
C PRO A 107 -10.16 1.33 11.53
N ASP A 108 -10.83 0.18 11.59
CA ASP A 108 -10.30 -1.04 12.19
C ASP A 108 -9.05 -1.55 11.45
N PHE A 109 -9.06 -1.46 10.12
CA PHE A 109 -7.94 -1.92 9.32
C PHE A 109 -6.71 -1.01 9.44
N LEU A 110 -6.89 0.31 9.43
CA LEU A 110 -5.80 1.26 9.65
C LEU A 110 -5.16 1.07 11.03
N ALA A 111 -5.97 0.94 12.08
CA ALA A 111 -5.49 0.67 13.44
C ALA A 111 -4.71 -0.66 13.52
N LEU A 112 -5.15 -1.69 12.79
CA LEU A 112 -4.44 -2.97 12.72
C LEU A 112 -3.07 -2.84 12.04
N LEU A 113 -2.99 -2.10 10.92
CA LEU A 113 -1.72 -1.84 10.23
C LEU A 113 -0.75 -1.09 11.14
N GLU A 114 -1.23 -0.06 11.82
CA GLU A 114 -0.41 0.73 12.75
C GLU A 114 0.14 -0.12 13.89
N LYS A 115 -0.75 -0.89 14.55
CA LYS A 115 -0.37 -1.78 15.65
C LYS A 115 0.66 -2.82 15.18
N ASN A 116 0.42 -3.47 14.05
CA ASN A 116 1.30 -4.55 13.60
C ASN A 116 2.65 -4.03 13.10
N ALA A 117 2.68 -2.89 12.42
CA ALA A 117 3.94 -2.28 11.99
C ALA A 117 4.83 -1.90 13.19
N GLN A 118 4.25 -1.41 14.29
CA GLN A 118 4.98 -1.16 15.54
C GLN A 118 5.62 -2.43 16.13
N LEU A 119 5.02 -3.61 15.92
CA LEU A 119 5.57 -4.88 16.39
C LEU A 119 6.66 -5.41 15.46
N CYS A 120 6.41 -5.39 14.15
CA CYS A 120 7.33 -5.86 13.13
C CYS A 120 7.02 -5.15 11.82
N LEU A 121 7.91 -4.26 11.38
CA LEU A 121 7.74 -3.54 10.12
C LEU A 121 8.06 -4.45 8.94
N HIS A 122 7.03 -4.88 8.20
CA HIS A 122 7.17 -5.51 6.89
C HIS A 122 6.95 -4.48 5.77
N CYS A 123 7.73 -4.54 4.70
CA CYS A 123 7.61 -3.60 3.58
C CYS A 123 6.20 -3.59 2.96
N THR A 124 5.50 -4.74 2.98
CA THR A 124 4.10 -4.85 2.52
C THR A 124 3.11 -3.95 3.28
N TYR A 125 3.43 -3.44 4.47
CA TYR A 125 2.59 -2.44 5.15
C TYR A 125 2.70 -1.06 4.50
N LEU A 126 3.88 -0.68 4.00
CA LEU A 126 4.10 0.54 3.22
C LEU A 126 3.31 0.47 1.90
N TYR A 127 3.38 -0.69 1.25
CA TYR A 127 2.56 -0.97 0.07
C TYR A 127 1.07 -0.94 0.37
N ALA A 128 0.64 -1.39 1.56
CA ALA A 128 -0.75 -1.29 2.00
C ALA A 128 -1.24 0.16 2.12
N ALA A 129 -0.42 1.02 2.74
CA ALA A 129 -0.72 2.44 2.84
C ALA A 129 -0.83 3.10 1.45
N GLU A 130 0.01 2.72 0.47
CA GLU A 130 -0.07 3.22 -0.90
C GLU A 130 -1.47 3.00 -1.51
N TRP A 131 -1.94 1.75 -1.59
CA TRP A 131 -3.21 1.49 -2.29
C TRP A 131 -4.42 1.95 -1.48
N LEU A 132 -4.32 2.10 -0.16
CA LEU A 132 -5.34 2.75 0.65
C LEU A 132 -5.44 4.24 0.36
N ALA A 133 -4.30 4.93 0.28
CA ALA A 133 -4.26 6.35 -0.06
C ALA A 133 -4.77 6.61 -1.47
N MET A 134 -4.42 5.75 -2.44
CA MET A 134 -4.96 5.85 -3.80
C MET A 134 -6.48 5.69 -3.87
N GLN A 135 -7.05 4.83 -3.02
CA GLN A 135 -8.49 4.54 -3.05
C GLN A 135 -9.32 5.52 -2.21
N PHE A 136 -8.82 5.94 -1.05
CA PHE A 136 -9.59 6.67 -0.03
C PHE A 136 -8.98 8.01 0.37
N GLY A 137 -7.85 8.42 -0.21
CA GLY A 137 -7.16 9.66 0.17
C GLY A 137 -7.92 10.97 -0.11
N GLN A 138 -8.92 10.90 -1.00
CA GLN A 138 -9.81 12.04 -1.31
C GLN A 138 -11.04 12.08 -0.40
N ASP A 139 -11.25 11.08 0.44
CA ASP A 139 -12.35 11.07 1.41
C ASP A 139 -11.94 11.82 2.68
N GLU A 140 -12.56 12.98 2.91
CA GLU A 140 -12.32 13.86 4.06
C GLU A 140 -12.42 13.12 5.40
N GLN A 141 -13.31 12.13 5.52
CA GLN A 141 -13.48 11.36 6.76
C GLN A 141 -12.23 10.54 7.10
N TYR A 142 -11.47 10.10 6.09
CA TYR A 142 -10.34 9.19 6.26
C TYR A 142 -8.97 9.84 6.05
N GLN A 143 -8.93 11.11 5.62
CA GLN A 143 -7.70 11.87 5.45
C GLN A 143 -6.83 11.91 6.73
N GLN A 144 -7.44 12.18 7.89
CA GLN A 144 -6.70 12.24 9.16
C GLN A 144 -6.12 10.86 9.56
N PRO A 145 -6.89 9.76 9.59
CA PRO A 145 -6.34 8.42 9.80
C PRO A 145 -5.26 8.03 8.79
N LEU A 146 -5.44 8.29 7.49
CA LEU A 146 -4.45 7.97 6.46
C LEU A 146 -3.15 8.77 6.61
N MET A 147 -3.25 10.02 7.05
CA MET A 147 -2.09 10.84 7.39
C MET A 147 -1.36 10.32 8.63
N HIS A 148 -2.10 9.83 9.63
CA HIS A 148 -1.48 9.22 10.81
C HIS A 148 -0.69 7.96 10.45
N LEU A 149 -1.31 7.04 9.69
CA LEU A 149 -0.65 5.84 9.18
C LEU A 149 0.61 6.20 8.38
N PHE A 150 0.49 7.17 7.45
CA PHE A 150 1.62 7.65 6.64
C PHE A 150 2.80 8.12 7.51
N ARG A 151 2.52 9.00 8.49
CA ARG A 151 3.56 9.53 9.37
C ARG A 151 4.23 8.43 10.18
N GLN A 152 3.45 7.50 10.73
CA GLN A 152 3.97 6.42 11.55
C GLN A 152 4.85 5.46 10.73
N LEU A 153 4.34 4.97 9.60
CA LEU A 153 5.09 4.05 8.74
C LEU A 153 6.34 4.72 8.16
N SER A 154 6.23 5.99 7.74
CA SER A 154 7.40 6.74 7.24
C SER A 154 8.46 6.88 8.32
N ALA A 155 8.08 7.25 9.55
CA ALA A 155 9.04 7.43 10.64
C ALA A 155 9.81 6.12 10.92
N GLN A 156 9.10 4.99 11.00
CA GLN A 156 9.72 3.68 11.25
C GLN A 156 10.61 3.24 10.08
N ALA A 157 10.10 3.31 8.85
CA ALA A 157 10.84 2.87 7.66
C ALA A 157 12.10 3.73 7.43
N LEU A 158 11.97 5.05 7.51
CA LEU A 158 13.09 5.96 7.31
C LEU A 158 14.15 5.80 8.41
N GLN A 159 13.75 5.56 9.65
CA GLN A 159 14.69 5.25 10.73
C GLN A 159 15.45 3.94 10.44
N ALA A 160 14.74 2.87 10.08
CA ALA A 160 15.35 1.58 9.76
C ALA A 160 16.31 1.68 8.56
N ILE A 161 15.97 2.46 7.52
CA ILE A 161 16.86 2.74 6.39
C ILE A 161 18.11 3.50 6.85
N GLN A 162 17.94 4.50 7.72
CA GLN A 162 19.06 5.30 8.24
C GLN A 162 20.04 4.45 9.06
N GLU A 163 19.53 3.52 9.87
CA GLU A 163 20.33 2.56 10.65
C GLU A 163 21.18 1.64 9.75
N GLN A 164 20.69 1.35 8.53
CA GLN A 164 21.40 0.56 7.51
C GLN A 164 22.24 1.41 6.54
N SER A 165 22.47 2.70 6.83
CA SER A 165 23.17 3.61 5.90
C SER A 165 24.57 3.17 5.47
N GLN A 166 25.27 2.34 6.27
CA GLN A 166 26.58 1.77 5.91
C GLN A 166 26.50 0.59 4.94
N ASN A 167 25.34 -0.07 4.85
CA ASN A 167 25.07 -1.20 3.97
C ASN A 167 23.63 -1.11 3.43
N ILE A 168 23.40 -0.06 2.64
CA ILE A 168 22.05 0.30 2.18
C ILE A 168 21.40 -0.81 1.32
N ASP A 169 22.21 -1.60 0.61
CA ASP A 169 21.73 -2.71 -0.20
C ASP A 169 21.12 -3.85 0.63
N ALA A 170 21.44 -3.95 1.93
CA ALA A 170 20.79 -4.91 2.81
C ALA A 170 19.31 -4.59 3.08
N CYS A 171 18.86 -3.36 2.81
CA CYS A 171 17.48 -2.93 2.97
C CYS A 171 16.90 -2.31 1.69
N CYS A 172 17.37 -2.71 0.51
CA CYS A 172 16.91 -2.18 -0.78
C CYS A 172 15.39 -2.27 -0.99
N ASP A 173 14.76 -3.38 -0.59
CA ASP A 173 13.29 -3.53 -0.66
C ASP A 173 12.56 -2.51 0.23
N LEU A 174 13.12 -2.21 1.40
CA LEU A 174 12.56 -1.20 2.32
C LEU A 174 12.73 0.20 1.75
N VAL A 175 13.87 0.50 1.11
CA VAL A 175 14.07 1.75 0.36
C VAL A 175 13.03 1.88 -0.75
N GLU A 176 12.87 0.84 -1.56
CA GLU A 176 11.92 0.82 -2.67
C GLU A 176 10.48 1.11 -2.20
N ASP A 177 10.00 0.35 -1.22
CA ASP A 177 8.63 0.48 -0.73
C ASP A 177 8.39 1.77 0.07
N CYS A 178 9.38 2.25 0.82
CA CYS A 178 9.26 3.50 1.59
C CYS A 178 9.14 4.72 0.65
N TYR A 179 10.06 4.86 -0.29
CA TYR A 179 10.01 5.97 -1.25
C TYR A 179 8.88 5.78 -2.28
N GLY A 180 8.51 4.55 -2.61
CA GLY A 180 7.31 4.23 -3.37
C GLY A 180 6.04 4.78 -2.70
N MET A 181 5.84 4.48 -1.42
CA MET A 181 4.74 5.00 -0.62
C MET A 181 4.74 6.54 -0.59
N VAL A 182 5.88 7.18 -0.29
CA VAL A 182 5.98 8.65 -0.22
C VAL A 182 5.62 9.29 -1.56
N ASN A 183 6.16 8.80 -2.67
CA ASN A 183 5.83 9.29 -4.02
C ASN A 183 4.35 9.18 -4.35
N ARG A 184 3.70 8.10 -3.93
CA ARG A 184 2.27 7.88 -4.14
C ARG A 184 1.43 8.82 -3.29
N TYR A 185 1.83 9.06 -2.05
CA TYR A 185 1.19 10.07 -1.22
C TYR A 185 1.37 11.48 -1.79
N ILE A 186 2.54 11.84 -2.31
CA ILE A 186 2.74 13.13 -3.01
C ILE A 186 1.77 13.26 -4.19
N ARG A 187 1.65 12.20 -5.00
CA ARG A 187 0.81 12.22 -6.21
C ARG A 187 -0.70 12.24 -5.93
N TYR A 188 -1.16 11.41 -4.99
CA TYR A 188 -2.60 11.17 -4.78
C TYR A 188 -3.17 11.89 -3.55
N CYS A 189 -2.32 12.26 -2.60
CA CYS A 189 -2.69 12.87 -1.32
C CYS A 189 -1.76 14.04 -0.94
N PRO A 190 -1.47 15.00 -1.86
CA PRO A 190 -0.44 16.02 -1.64
C PRO A 190 -0.67 16.83 -0.35
N LEU A 191 -1.93 17.15 -0.02
CA LEU A 191 -2.28 17.84 1.22
C LEU A 191 -1.82 17.09 2.48
N LEU A 192 -1.95 15.76 2.52
CA LEU A 192 -1.53 14.95 3.68
C LEU A 192 -0.01 14.97 3.85
N VAL A 193 0.72 15.03 2.74
CA VAL A 193 2.19 15.18 2.73
C VAL A 193 2.60 16.58 3.19
N SER A 194 1.96 17.63 2.67
CA SER A 194 2.21 19.02 3.08
C SER A 194 1.96 19.24 4.58
N LEU A 195 0.94 18.58 5.13
CA LEU A 195 0.66 18.59 6.56
C LEU A 195 1.63 17.72 7.37
N SER A 196 2.53 16.95 6.75
CA SER A 196 3.48 16.04 7.41
C SER A 196 4.95 16.44 7.16
N PRO A 197 5.36 17.69 7.47
CA PRO A 197 6.67 18.22 7.10
C PRO A 197 7.83 17.43 7.70
N SER A 198 7.68 16.89 8.92
CA SER A 198 8.72 16.10 9.57
C SER A 198 9.05 14.81 8.80
N SER A 199 8.04 14.15 8.22
CA SER A 199 8.25 12.94 7.43
C SER A 199 8.99 13.25 6.13
N VAL A 200 8.64 14.36 5.46
CA VAL A 200 9.34 14.82 4.25
C VAL A 200 10.77 15.21 4.55
N GLN A 201 11.00 15.95 5.64
CA GLN A 201 12.34 16.35 6.07
C GLN A 201 13.22 15.14 6.36
N GLN A 202 12.69 14.14 7.09
CA GLN A 202 13.42 12.90 7.35
C GLN A 202 13.70 12.14 6.05
N ALA A 203 12.74 12.05 5.13
CA ALA A 203 12.93 11.40 3.83
C ALA A 203 14.03 12.06 2.99
N LEU A 204 14.13 13.40 3.00
CA LEU A 204 15.22 14.14 2.36
C LEU A 204 16.58 13.88 3.00
N MET A 205 16.63 13.77 4.34
CA MET A 205 17.87 13.46 5.05
C MET A 205 18.36 12.05 4.74
N VAL A 206 17.46 11.06 4.75
CA VAL A 206 17.76 9.65 4.46
C VAL A 206 18.09 9.43 2.98
N ALA A 207 17.54 10.25 2.07
CA ALA A 207 17.80 10.17 0.63
C ALA A 207 19.30 10.34 0.31
N ARG A 208 20.05 11.04 1.18
CA ARG A 208 21.51 11.24 1.04
C ARG A 208 22.28 9.93 0.99
N SER A 209 21.89 8.94 1.78
CA SER A 209 22.49 7.60 1.74
C SER A 209 21.70 6.66 0.82
N ALA A 210 20.37 6.79 0.78
CA ALA A 210 19.52 5.89 0.00
C ALA A 210 19.77 5.95 -1.52
N MET A 211 20.22 7.09 -2.05
CA MET A 211 20.54 7.23 -3.48
C MET A 211 21.71 6.36 -3.96
N TYR A 212 22.51 5.80 -3.03
CA TYR A 212 23.65 4.92 -3.34
C TYR A 212 23.28 3.43 -3.42
N VAL A 213 22.00 3.09 -3.21
CA VAL A 213 21.52 1.71 -3.39
C VAL A 213 21.79 1.24 -4.82
N GLN A 214 22.32 0.02 -4.96
CA GLN A 214 22.74 -0.54 -6.25
C GLN A 214 21.56 -1.12 -7.02
N GLN A 215 20.50 -1.55 -6.32
CA GLN A 215 19.26 -1.99 -6.96
C GLN A 215 18.62 -0.81 -7.69
N ARG A 216 18.49 -0.95 -9.00
CA ARG A 216 18.02 0.10 -9.91
C ARG A 216 16.62 0.61 -9.54
N GLU A 217 15.72 -0.31 -9.21
CA GLU A 217 14.32 -0.02 -8.88
C GLU A 217 14.22 0.81 -7.58
N ALA A 218 14.99 0.44 -6.56
CA ALA A 218 15.11 1.20 -5.32
C ALA A 218 15.72 2.60 -5.54
N ALA A 219 16.81 2.70 -6.31
CA ALA A 219 17.43 3.99 -6.61
C ALA A 219 16.47 4.90 -7.39
N GLN A 220 15.74 4.35 -8.37
CA GLN A 220 14.79 5.08 -9.20
C GLN A 220 13.70 5.77 -8.37
N VAL A 221 13.14 5.10 -7.36
CA VAL A 221 12.09 5.71 -6.53
C VAL A 221 12.64 6.82 -5.62
N VAL A 222 13.89 6.71 -5.17
CA VAL A 222 14.56 7.78 -4.42
C VAL A 222 14.74 9.02 -5.29
N PHE A 223 15.21 8.86 -6.53
CA PHE A 223 15.36 9.98 -7.46
C PHE A 223 14.00 10.57 -7.87
N THR A 224 12.98 9.74 -8.04
CA THR A 224 11.59 10.21 -8.31
C THR A 224 11.07 11.07 -7.16
N PHE A 225 11.41 10.72 -5.90
CA PHE A 225 11.05 11.53 -4.74
C PHE A 225 11.77 12.88 -4.74
N LEU A 226 13.08 12.90 -5.01
CA LEU A 226 13.85 14.14 -5.09
C LEU A 226 13.32 15.06 -6.19
N ASP A 227 13.00 14.51 -7.36
CA ASP A 227 12.38 15.24 -8.49
C ASP A 227 11.01 15.79 -8.11
N SER A 228 10.17 14.97 -7.45
CA SER A 228 8.84 15.39 -6.98
C SER A 228 8.93 16.55 -5.97
N CYS A 229 9.91 16.53 -5.07
CA CYS A 229 10.14 17.65 -4.15
C CYS A 229 10.56 18.93 -4.88
N ALA A 230 11.44 18.83 -5.88
CA ALA A 230 11.85 19.98 -6.67
C ALA A 230 10.69 20.56 -7.49
N PHE A 231 9.87 19.71 -8.11
CA PHE A 231 8.69 20.11 -8.87
C PHE A 231 7.67 20.89 -8.03
N VAL A 232 7.36 20.41 -6.82
CA VAL A 232 6.40 21.08 -5.92
C VAL A 232 6.92 22.46 -5.47
N CYS A 233 8.23 22.66 -5.40
CA CYS A 233 8.82 23.97 -5.13
C CYS A 233 8.78 24.93 -6.34
N ASP A 234 8.56 24.42 -7.55
CA ASP A 234 8.69 25.16 -8.83
C ASP A 234 7.34 25.40 -9.54
N GLU A 235 6.23 25.54 -8.81
CA GLU A 235 4.89 25.89 -9.37
C GLU A 235 4.85 27.18 -10.22
N GLN A 236 6.00 27.85 -10.45
CA GLN A 236 6.15 28.99 -11.33
C GLN A 236 6.92 28.73 -12.66
N ARG A 237 7.34 27.50 -12.99
CA ARG A 237 7.99 27.23 -14.30
C ARG A 237 7.36 26.08 -15.10
N PRO A 238 7.24 26.22 -16.44
CA PRO A 238 6.98 25.08 -17.31
C PRO A 238 8.22 24.19 -17.35
N VAL A 239 8.10 22.94 -16.87
CA VAL A 239 9.22 21.99 -16.80
C VAL A 239 9.51 21.41 -18.17
N GLU A 240 10.75 21.60 -18.66
CA GLU A 240 11.33 20.73 -19.68
C GLU A 240 11.83 19.43 -19.00
N PRO A 241 11.46 18.24 -19.49
CA PRO A 241 11.96 16.97 -18.95
C PRO A 241 13.50 16.96 -18.86
N LEU A 242 14.07 16.38 -17.79
CA LEU A 242 15.52 16.16 -17.65
C LEU A 242 16.13 15.44 -18.86
N SER A 243 15.35 14.63 -19.58
CA SER A 243 15.77 14.01 -20.84
C SER A 243 16.09 15.01 -21.95
N ASN A 244 15.51 16.21 -21.94
CA ASN A 244 15.83 17.30 -22.85
C ASN A 244 17.09 18.06 -22.41
N ALA A 245 17.27 18.25 -21.10
CA ALA A 245 18.49 18.86 -20.55
C ALA A 245 19.73 17.96 -20.71
N LEU A 246 19.57 16.64 -20.71
CA LEU A 246 20.67 15.70 -20.98
C LEU A 246 21.05 15.64 -22.47
N ARG A 247 20.15 16.01 -23.40
CA ARG A 247 20.46 16.05 -24.83
C ARG A 247 21.47 17.16 -25.17
N SER A 248 21.48 18.27 -24.44
CA SER A 248 22.46 19.34 -24.67
C SER A 248 23.86 18.96 -24.17
N ILE A 249 23.96 18.10 -23.15
CA ILE A 249 25.25 17.66 -22.59
C ILE A 249 25.90 16.57 -23.44
N VAL A 250 25.13 15.82 -24.25
CA VAL A 250 25.66 14.76 -25.13
C VAL A 250 26.13 15.29 -26.49
N LEU A 251 25.92 16.58 -26.79
CA LEU A 251 26.30 17.22 -28.05
C LEU A 251 27.42 18.27 -27.94
N GLU A 252 28.09 18.38 -26.79
CA GLU A 252 29.37 19.08 -26.63
C GLU A 252 30.50 18.09 -26.33
#